data_AF-Q24PG5-F1
#
_entry.id   AF-Q24PG5-F1
#
_cell.length_a   1.000
_cell.length_b   1.000
_cell.length_c   1.000
_cell.angle_alpha   90.00
_cell.angle_beta   90.00
_cell.angle_gamma   90.00
#
_symmetry.space_group_name_H-M   'P 1'
#
loop_
_entity.id
_entity.type
_entity.pdbx_description
1 polymer ?
#
loop_
_entity_poly.entity_id
_entity_poly.type
_entity_poly.pdbx_seq_one_letter_code
_entity_poly.pdbx_strand_id
1 'polypeptide(L)'
;MNILYLSSIPVLVYYNNFSKSVIMSLTKLYVGGGIFLANLGSAIRFMRKNQKLSLKDVAEKTELTISHLSQIERNLASPSLITLEKIASALGYPISSFFVNPQFTSTHIPAEAQRTIQINPGMTLRFLINNVGQRNQLGAYIAEVADLSEEIIIHHGTKLIYVLEGEMHFNVAQKEFYLTEGDSLFFNGNVPHWISRKSKSKLKLFVATTPPEIF
;
A
#
# COMPACT_ATOMS: atom_id res chain seq x y z
N MET A 1 26.59 -23.77 -12.71
CA MET A 1 25.45 -23.40 -11.86
C MET A 1 26.02 -22.82 -10.57
N ASN A 2 25.94 -21.50 -10.37
CA ASN A 2 26.58 -20.84 -9.22
C ASN A 2 25.51 -20.07 -8.43
N ILE A 3 25.30 -20.48 -7.18
CA ILE A 3 24.41 -19.82 -6.21
C ILE A 3 25.31 -18.90 -5.37
N LEU A 4 25.02 -17.59 -5.37
CA LEU A 4 25.69 -16.63 -4.48
C LEU A 4 24.75 -16.30 -3.33
N TYR A 5 25.13 -16.71 -2.12
CA TYR A 5 24.45 -16.34 -0.89
C TYR A 5 24.98 -14.98 -0.42
N LEU A 6 24.13 -13.96 -0.46
CA LEU A 6 24.36 -12.69 0.25
C LEU A 6 23.21 -12.52 1.23
N SER A 7 23.44 -12.92 2.48
CA SER A 7 22.61 -12.72 3.69
C SER A 7 21.09 -12.99 3.58
N SER A 8 20.67 -14.07 4.23
CA SER A 8 19.38 -14.37 4.87
C SER A 8 18.03 -14.14 4.17
N ILE A 9 17.97 -13.76 2.89
CA ILE A 9 16.71 -13.76 2.13
C ILE A 9 16.95 -14.44 0.77
N PRO A 10 16.33 -15.60 0.48
CA PRO A 10 16.46 -16.22 -0.82
C PRO A 10 15.57 -15.48 -1.81
N VAL A 11 16.16 -14.58 -2.59
CA VAL A 11 15.52 -14.11 -3.83
C VAL A 11 16.03 -15.02 -4.95
N LEU A 12 15.17 -15.91 -5.44
CA LEU A 12 15.45 -16.66 -6.66
C LEU A 12 15.37 -15.67 -7.83
N VAL A 13 16.51 -15.22 -8.35
CA VAL A 13 16.54 -14.47 -9.61
C VAL A 13 17.38 -15.21 -10.63
N TYR A 14 16.71 -15.72 -11.67
CA TYR A 14 17.36 -16.30 -12.84
C TYR A 14 17.95 -15.17 -13.69
N TYR A 15 19.28 -15.02 -13.71
CA TYR A 15 19.98 -14.10 -14.61
C TYR A 15 21.01 -14.87 -15.43
N ASN A 16 20.66 -15.25 -16.66
CA ASN A 16 21.61 -15.91 -17.55
C ASN A 16 22.48 -14.96 -18.40
N ASN A 17 22.33 -13.63 -18.33
CA ASN A 17 23.06 -12.73 -19.26
C ASN A 17 23.48 -11.35 -18.70
N PHE A 18 23.49 -11.11 -17.39
CA PHE A 18 23.94 -9.82 -16.84
C PHE A 18 25.24 -9.95 -16.04
N SER A 19 26.16 -8.99 -16.21
CA SER A 19 27.42 -8.95 -15.46
C SER A 19 27.16 -8.65 -13.98
N LYS A 20 28.07 -9.10 -13.10
CA LYS A 20 28.00 -8.86 -11.64
C LYS A 20 27.81 -7.37 -11.28
N SER A 21 28.38 -6.45 -12.06
CA SER A 21 28.23 -5.00 -11.82
C SER A 21 26.83 -4.47 -12.12
N VAL A 22 26.13 -5.06 -13.09
CA VAL A 22 24.73 -4.73 -13.41
C VAL A 22 23.80 -5.26 -12.30
N ILE A 23 24.01 -6.50 -11.85
CA ILE A 23 23.25 -7.11 -10.74
C ILE A 23 23.44 -6.31 -9.44
N MET A 24 24.65 -5.79 -9.19
CA MET A 24 24.97 -5.00 -8.00
C MET A 24 24.43 -3.55 -8.08
N SER A 25 24.25 -3.00 -9.28
CA SER A 25 23.53 -1.73 -9.48
C SER A 25 22.02 -1.90 -9.34
N LEU A 26 21.48 -3.02 -9.82
CA LEU A 26 20.06 -3.35 -9.70
C LEU A 26 19.67 -3.65 -8.25
N THR A 27 20.49 -4.34 -7.46
CA THR A 27 20.23 -4.55 -6.02
C THR A 27 20.33 -3.27 -5.19
N LYS A 28 21.14 -2.28 -5.60
CA LYS A 28 21.09 -0.93 -5.00
C LYS A 28 19.83 -0.14 -5.37
N LEU A 29 19.19 -0.47 -6.50
CA LEU A 29 17.94 0.15 -6.97
C LEU A 29 16.67 -0.58 -6.48
N TYR A 30 16.74 -1.89 -6.29
CA TYR A 30 15.64 -2.79 -5.95
C TYR A 30 15.84 -3.35 -4.55
N VAL A 31 15.58 -2.52 -3.55
CA VAL A 31 15.12 -3.01 -2.25
C VAL A 31 13.62 -2.75 -2.25
N GLY A 32 12.86 -3.76 -2.70
CA GLY A 32 11.39 -3.87 -2.73
C GLY A 32 10.58 -2.71 -3.32
N GLY A 33 10.22 -2.82 -4.59
CA GLY A 33 9.03 -2.19 -5.16
C GLY A 33 8.98 -0.66 -5.28
N GLY A 34 9.99 0.06 -4.80
CA GLY A 34 10.06 1.52 -4.90
C GLY A 34 11.51 1.99 -4.87
N ILE A 35 11.78 3.05 -5.62
CA ILE A 35 13.11 3.68 -5.65
C ILE A 35 13.36 4.32 -4.28
N PHE A 36 14.33 3.78 -3.53
CA PHE A 36 14.74 4.28 -2.22
C PHE A 36 15.47 5.62 -2.37
N LEU A 37 14.75 6.73 -2.25
CA LEU A 37 15.33 8.07 -2.22
C LEU A 37 15.09 8.66 -0.84
N ALA A 38 16.15 8.63 -0.03
CA ALA A 38 16.14 8.94 1.39
C ALA A 38 15.68 10.38 1.74
N ASN A 39 15.45 11.24 0.74
CA ASN A 39 15.01 12.62 0.92
C ASN A 39 14.40 13.21 -0.36
N LEU A 40 13.60 14.26 -0.17
CA LEU A 40 12.86 14.98 -1.22
C LEU A 40 13.75 15.43 -2.40
N GLY A 41 14.91 16.00 -2.11
CA GLY A 41 15.84 16.48 -3.15
C GLY A 41 16.33 15.35 -4.07
N SER A 42 16.64 14.19 -3.48
CA SER A 42 17.07 13.03 -4.26
C SER A 42 15.95 12.45 -5.13
N ALA A 43 14.69 12.48 -4.64
CA ALA A 43 13.49 12.13 -5.42
C ALA A 43 13.34 12.99 -6.68
N ILE A 44 13.41 14.31 -6.51
CA ILE A 44 13.32 15.28 -7.62
C ILE A 44 14.44 15.04 -8.64
N ARG A 45 15.69 14.89 -8.16
CA ARG A 45 16.86 14.67 -9.02
C ARG A 45 16.71 13.39 -9.84
N PHE A 46 16.27 12.31 -9.21
CA PHE A 46 16.10 11.02 -9.87
C PHE A 46 15.03 11.08 -10.96
N MET A 47 13.84 11.62 -10.66
CA MET A 47 12.75 11.77 -11.63
C MET A 47 13.20 12.58 -12.84
N ARG A 48 13.89 13.70 -12.60
CA ARG A 48 14.47 14.52 -13.68
C ARG A 48 15.47 13.74 -14.52
N LYS A 49 16.40 13.01 -13.89
CA LYS A 49 17.44 12.25 -14.58
C LYS A 49 16.90 11.08 -15.38
N ASN A 50 15.85 10.41 -14.92
CA ASN A 50 15.18 9.34 -15.67
C ASN A 50 14.54 9.85 -16.96
N GLN A 51 14.02 11.08 -16.94
CA GLN A 51 13.51 11.75 -18.13
C GLN A 51 14.61 12.39 -18.98
N LYS A 52 15.89 12.20 -18.62
CA LYS A 52 17.07 12.79 -19.28
C LYS A 52 17.06 14.33 -19.33
N LEU A 53 16.31 14.97 -18.43
CA LEU A 53 16.20 16.43 -18.36
C LEU A 53 17.41 17.04 -17.65
N SER A 54 17.90 18.16 -18.17
CA SER A 54 18.91 18.99 -17.53
C SER A 54 18.30 19.81 -16.38
N LEU A 55 19.13 20.39 -15.50
CA LEU A 55 18.62 21.34 -14.50
C LEU A 55 17.99 22.56 -15.16
N LYS A 56 18.53 22.98 -16.32
CA LYS A 56 18.03 24.11 -17.10
C LYS A 56 16.61 23.83 -17.60
N ASP A 57 16.37 22.63 -18.14
CA ASP A 57 15.07 22.26 -18.72
C ASP A 57 13.94 22.31 -17.68
N VAL A 58 14.23 21.90 -16.44
CA VAL A 58 13.25 21.95 -15.34
C VAL A 58 13.16 23.35 -14.74
N ALA A 59 14.29 24.06 -14.61
CA ALA A 59 14.32 25.44 -14.14
C ALA A 59 13.45 26.36 -15.01
N GLU A 60 13.53 26.24 -16.34
CA GLU A 60 12.72 27.01 -17.28
C GLU A 60 11.22 26.73 -17.12
N LYS A 61 10.83 25.46 -16.98
CA LYS A 61 9.42 25.08 -16.77
C LYS A 61 8.85 25.47 -15.41
N THR A 62 9.70 25.66 -14.41
CA THR A 62 9.30 25.94 -13.02
C THR A 62 9.47 27.40 -12.63
N GLU A 63 10.07 28.22 -13.50
CA GLU A 63 10.49 29.61 -13.22
C GLU A 63 11.46 29.70 -12.02
N LEU A 64 12.21 28.63 -11.76
CA LEU A 64 13.24 28.60 -10.74
C LEU A 64 14.60 28.93 -11.34
N THR A 65 15.51 29.46 -10.53
CA THR A 65 16.91 29.52 -10.94
C THR A 65 17.51 28.11 -10.91
N ILE A 66 18.44 27.84 -11.84
CA ILE A 66 19.20 26.58 -11.87
C ILE A 66 19.89 26.33 -10.52
N SER A 67 20.39 27.38 -9.87
CA SER A 67 21.03 27.32 -8.55
C SER A 67 20.05 26.87 -7.48
N HIS A 68 18.85 27.47 -7.43
CA HIS A 68 17.83 27.13 -6.44
C HIS A 68 17.34 25.68 -6.62
N LEU A 69 17.06 25.26 -7.86
CA LEU A 69 16.70 23.87 -8.15
C LEU A 69 17.82 22.89 -7.76
N SER A 70 19.08 23.25 -8.02
CA SER A 70 20.25 22.45 -7.62
C SER A 70 20.42 22.37 -6.09
N GLN A 71 20.11 23.43 -5.36
CA GLN A 71 20.11 23.42 -3.90
C GLN A 71 19.00 22.52 -3.36
N ILE A 72 17.79 22.59 -3.93
CA ILE A 72 16.67 21.70 -3.59
C ILE A 72 17.04 20.23 -3.83
N GLU A 73 17.58 19.89 -5.01
CA GLU A 73 17.98 18.52 -5.36
C GLU A 73 19.09 17.95 -4.46
N ARG A 74 19.89 18.83 -3.84
CA ARG A 74 20.97 18.46 -2.89
C ARG A 74 20.52 18.56 -1.43
N ASN A 75 19.26 18.90 -1.17
CA ASN A 75 18.71 19.15 0.18
C ASN A 75 19.43 20.28 0.93
N LEU A 76 19.97 21.26 0.21
CA LEU A 76 20.54 22.48 0.77
C LEU A 76 19.51 23.62 0.89
N ALA A 77 18.33 23.44 0.28
CA ALA A 77 17.18 24.33 0.40
C ALA A 77 15.89 23.51 0.43
N SER A 78 14.94 23.93 1.25
CA SER A 78 13.61 23.33 1.30
C SER A 78 12.65 24.14 0.42
N PRO A 79 11.99 23.51 -0.58
CA PRO A 79 11.02 24.21 -1.41
C PRO A 79 9.73 24.52 -0.62
N SER A 80 9.05 25.61 -0.97
CA SER A 80 7.66 25.81 -0.54
C SER A 80 6.73 24.78 -1.20
N LEU A 81 5.52 24.59 -0.68
CA LEU A 81 4.53 23.68 -1.29
C LEU A 81 4.25 24.03 -2.76
N ILE A 82 4.08 25.33 -3.04
CA ILE A 82 3.87 25.85 -4.40
C ILE A 82 5.08 25.54 -5.30
N THR A 83 6.30 25.72 -4.79
CA THR A 83 7.52 25.39 -5.54
C THR A 83 7.59 23.90 -5.86
N LEU A 84 7.23 23.06 -4.88
CA LEU A 84 7.22 21.62 -5.05
C LEU A 84 6.15 21.16 -6.05
N GLU A 85 4.98 21.77 -6.05
CA GLU A 85 3.91 21.54 -7.03
C GLU A 85 4.34 21.90 -8.45
N LYS A 86 5.00 23.05 -8.63
CA LYS A 86 5.59 23.46 -9.91
C LYS A 86 6.60 22.41 -10.40
N ILE A 87 7.49 21.95 -9.52
CA ILE A 87 8.47 20.90 -9.85
C ILE A 87 7.78 19.59 -10.22
N ALA A 88 6.76 19.16 -9.46
CA ALA A 88 5.99 17.95 -9.75
C ALA A 88 5.36 18.01 -11.14
N SER A 89 4.70 19.13 -11.44
CA SER A 89 4.02 19.40 -12.70
C SER A 89 4.98 19.45 -13.87
N ALA A 90 6.13 20.12 -13.72
CA ALA A 90 7.18 20.18 -14.73
C ALA A 90 7.79 18.81 -15.08
N LEU A 91 7.77 17.89 -14.10
CA LEU A 91 8.20 16.49 -14.26
C LEU A 91 7.05 15.54 -14.62
N GLY A 92 5.80 16.01 -14.70
CA GLY A 92 4.63 15.19 -15.03
C GLY A 92 4.21 14.20 -13.94
N TYR A 93 4.50 14.50 -12.67
CA TYR A 93 4.09 13.69 -11.51
C TYR A 93 3.11 14.44 -10.62
N PRO A 94 2.16 13.76 -9.95
CA PRO A 94 1.40 14.37 -8.87
C PRO A 94 2.35 14.67 -7.70
N ILE A 95 2.09 15.76 -6.96
CA ILE A 95 2.94 16.17 -5.83
C ILE A 95 3.05 15.07 -4.75
N SER A 96 2.03 14.20 -4.64
CA SER A 96 2.01 13.03 -3.76
C SER A 96 3.15 12.04 -4.06
N SER A 97 3.68 12.00 -5.28
CA SER A 97 4.82 11.15 -5.64
C SER A 97 6.10 11.48 -4.88
N PHE A 98 6.22 12.69 -4.33
CA PHE A 98 7.36 13.07 -3.48
C PHE A 98 7.20 12.70 -2.01
N PHE A 99 5.98 12.35 -1.58
CA PHE A 99 5.63 12.00 -0.21
C PHE A 99 5.45 10.50 -0.02
N VAL A 100 5.96 9.70 -0.96
CA VAL A 100 6.03 8.25 -0.81
C VAL A 100 7.05 7.95 0.28
N ASN A 101 6.56 7.86 1.51
CA ASN A 101 7.30 7.26 2.60
C ASN A 101 7.62 5.82 2.16
N PRO A 102 8.87 5.34 2.21
CA PRO A 102 9.17 3.94 1.92
C PRO A 102 8.45 3.09 2.99
N GLN A 103 7.24 2.67 2.66
CA GLN A 103 6.47 1.75 3.46
C GLN A 103 6.88 0.36 3.01
N PHE A 104 7.58 -0.33 3.90
CA PHE A 104 7.89 -1.76 3.90
C PHE A 104 7.98 -2.44 2.53
N THR A 105 9.19 -2.85 2.16
CA THR A 105 9.40 -3.75 1.02
C THR A 105 8.67 -5.08 1.18
N SER A 106 8.65 -5.58 2.42
CA SER A 106 7.94 -6.78 2.84
C SER A 106 7.86 -6.81 4.37
N THR A 107 6.75 -7.29 4.91
CA THR A 107 6.59 -7.60 6.34
C THR A 107 6.14 -9.05 6.46
N HIS A 108 6.80 -9.82 7.32
CA HIS A 108 6.33 -11.14 7.73
C HIS A 108 5.75 -11.05 9.15
N ILE A 109 4.50 -11.45 9.32
CA ILE A 109 3.82 -11.52 10.63
C ILE A 109 3.40 -12.97 10.84
N PRO A 110 4.14 -13.75 11.65
CA PRO A 110 3.75 -15.10 12.03
C PRO A 110 2.34 -15.13 12.61
N ALA A 111 1.59 -16.23 12.40
CA ALA A 111 0.18 -16.32 12.80
C ALA A 111 -0.02 -16.05 14.31
N GLU A 112 0.90 -16.54 15.15
CA GLU A 112 0.94 -16.34 16.59
C GLU A 112 1.26 -14.90 17.02
N ALA A 113 1.85 -14.10 16.13
CA ALA A 113 2.18 -12.69 16.36
C ALA A 113 1.15 -11.72 15.76
N GLN A 114 0.11 -12.24 15.10
CA GLN A 114 -0.95 -11.42 14.52
C GLN A 114 -1.82 -10.85 15.64
N ARG A 115 -1.96 -9.51 15.63
CA ARG A 115 -2.83 -8.81 16.58
C ARG A 115 -4.26 -9.30 16.37
N THR A 116 -4.90 -9.69 17.47
CA THR A 116 -6.32 -10.06 17.47
C THR A 116 -7.09 -9.08 18.35
N ILE A 117 -8.24 -8.63 17.88
CA ILE A 117 -9.16 -7.75 18.61
C ILE A 117 -10.53 -8.40 18.60
N GLN A 118 -11.15 -8.51 19.78
CA GLN A 118 -12.55 -8.87 19.89
C GLN A 118 -13.39 -7.59 19.81
N ILE A 119 -14.20 -7.45 18.76
CA ILE A 119 -15.05 -6.26 18.55
C ILE A 119 -16.29 -6.36 19.44
N ASN A 120 -16.86 -7.55 19.57
CA ASN A 120 -17.97 -7.87 20.46
C ASN A 120 -17.96 -9.40 20.76
N PRO A 121 -18.87 -9.92 21.61
CA PRO A 121 -18.90 -11.35 21.92
C PRO A 121 -19.04 -12.29 20.71
N GLY A 122 -19.62 -11.79 19.61
CA GLY A 122 -19.86 -12.55 18.38
C GLY A 122 -18.83 -12.35 17.28
N MET A 123 -17.87 -11.42 17.41
CA MET A 123 -16.96 -11.06 16.32
C MET A 123 -15.52 -10.78 16.79
N THR A 124 -14.58 -11.50 16.18
CA THR A 124 -13.14 -11.35 16.40
C THR A 124 -12.42 -11.05 15.09
N LEU A 125 -11.53 -10.05 15.10
CA LEU A 125 -10.69 -9.68 13.97
C LEU A 125 -9.23 -10.05 14.26
N ARG A 126 -8.61 -10.83 13.37
CA ARG A 126 -7.18 -11.13 13.38
C ARG A 126 -6.49 -10.40 12.24
N PHE A 127 -5.64 -9.43 12.58
CA PHE A 127 -5.00 -8.55 11.61
C PHE A 127 -3.83 -9.25 10.91
N LEU A 128 -3.87 -9.23 9.57
CA LEU A 128 -2.81 -9.75 8.71
C LEU A 128 -1.77 -8.68 8.36
N ILE A 129 -2.14 -7.41 8.55
CA ILE A 129 -1.26 -6.24 8.40
C ILE A 129 -1.38 -5.40 9.66
N ASN A 130 -0.24 -5.12 10.32
CA ASN A 130 -0.18 -4.24 11.47
C ASN A 130 -0.04 -2.77 11.01
N ASN A 131 -1.16 -2.03 11.05
CA ASN A 131 -1.19 -0.62 10.63
C ASN A 131 -0.91 0.38 11.76
N VAL A 132 -0.62 -0.11 12.97
CA VAL A 132 -0.31 0.75 14.13
C VAL A 132 1.00 1.51 13.86
N GLY A 133 0.91 2.84 13.77
CA GLY A 133 2.06 3.73 13.54
C GLY A 133 2.57 3.76 12.08
N GLN A 134 2.00 2.97 11.17
CA GLN A 134 2.37 2.92 9.76
C GLN A 134 1.25 3.52 8.89
N ARG A 135 1.59 4.36 7.92
CA ARG A 135 0.61 4.97 6.98
C ARG A 135 0.18 3.99 5.88
N ASN A 136 0.03 2.71 6.19
CA ASN A 136 -0.22 1.69 5.17
C ASN A 136 -1.50 2.06 4.42
N GLN A 137 -1.50 1.92 3.10
CA GLN A 137 -2.69 2.19 2.30
C GLN A 137 -3.65 0.99 2.28
N LEU A 138 -3.16 -0.18 2.67
CA LEU A 138 -3.91 -1.44 2.70
C LEU A 138 -4.04 -1.95 4.13
N GLY A 139 -5.26 -2.23 4.55
CA GLY A 139 -5.57 -3.07 5.70
C GLY A 139 -5.99 -4.45 5.24
N ALA A 140 -5.62 -5.49 5.99
CA ALA A 140 -6.16 -6.82 5.79
C ALA A 140 -6.32 -7.55 7.12
N TYR A 141 -7.42 -8.29 7.27
CA TYR A 141 -7.73 -9.07 8.46
C TYR A 141 -8.58 -10.29 8.12
N ILE A 142 -8.57 -11.27 9.03
CA ILE A 142 -9.53 -12.36 9.08
C ILE A 142 -10.60 -11.99 10.09
N ALA A 143 -11.87 -11.96 9.66
CA ALA A 143 -13.00 -11.81 10.56
C ALA A 143 -13.60 -13.19 10.85
N GLU A 144 -13.67 -13.56 12.12
CA GLU A 144 -14.37 -14.75 12.61
C GLU A 144 -15.64 -14.29 13.32
N VAL A 145 -16.78 -14.68 12.78
CA VAL A 145 -18.09 -14.28 13.26
C VAL A 145 -18.86 -15.52 13.75
N ALA A 146 -19.14 -15.54 15.04
CA ALA A 146 -19.85 -16.59 15.75
C ALA A 146 -21.33 -16.26 16.00
N ASP A 147 -21.65 -14.97 16.15
CA ASP A 147 -23.04 -14.48 16.20
C ASP A 147 -23.11 -13.13 15.48
N LEU A 148 -23.99 -13.04 14.49
CA LEU A 148 -24.17 -11.86 13.65
C LEU A 148 -25.33 -11.00 14.20
N SER A 149 -25.10 -9.98 15.03
CA SER A 149 -26.18 -8.99 15.24
C SER A 149 -26.49 -8.30 13.91
N GLU A 150 -27.77 -8.01 13.64
CA GLU A 150 -28.21 -7.19 12.50
C GLU A 150 -27.79 -5.73 12.73
N GLU A 151 -26.49 -5.47 12.73
CA GLU A 151 -25.94 -4.12 12.87
C GLU A 151 -25.56 -3.58 11.49
N ILE A 152 -26.00 -2.35 11.23
CA ILE A 152 -25.58 -1.59 10.04
C ILE A 152 -24.12 -1.22 10.25
N ILE A 153 -23.25 -1.68 9.36
CA ILE A 153 -21.82 -1.42 9.45
C ILE A 153 -21.42 -0.46 8.34
N ILE A 154 -21.11 0.80 8.69
CA ILE A 154 -20.59 1.79 7.74
C ILE A 154 -19.07 1.89 7.93
N HIS A 155 -18.32 1.62 6.86
CA HIS A 155 -16.86 1.73 6.85
C HIS A 155 -16.39 2.51 5.63
N HIS A 156 -15.51 3.49 5.84
CA HIS A 156 -14.96 4.28 4.74
C HIS A 156 -13.99 3.46 3.87
N GLY A 157 -14.01 3.72 2.55
CA GLY A 157 -13.02 3.18 1.61
C GLY A 157 -13.55 2.11 0.67
N THR A 158 -12.61 1.45 -0.01
CA THR A 158 -12.85 0.32 -0.91
C THR A 158 -12.61 -0.99 -0.17
N LYS A 159 -13.49 -1.97 -0.34
CA LYS A 159 -13.41 -3.25 0.35
C LYS A 159 -13.46 -4.44 -0.60
N LEU A 160 -12.67 -5.45 -0.28
CA LEU A 160 -12.77 -6.81 -0.80
C LEU A 160 -13.09 -7.73 0.36
N ILE A 161 -14.15 -8.52 0.23
CA ILE A 161 -14.46 -9.65 1.11
C ILE A 161 -14.27 -10.94 0.31
N TYR A 162 -13.71 -11.95 0.94
CA TYR A 162 -13.63 -13.32 0.43
C TYR A 162 -14.11 -14.29 1.51
N VAL A 163 -15.04 -15.18 1.19
CA VAL A 163 -15.61 -16.14 2.14
C VAL A 163 -14.69 -17.35 2.26
N LEU A 164 -14.11 -17.53 3.45
CA LEU A 164 -13.24 -18.66 3.77
C LEU A 164 -14.01 -19.86 4.33
N GLU A 165 -15.07 -19.61 5.11
CA GLU A 165 -15.91 -20.63 5.73
C GLU A 165 -17.31 -20.06 5.95
N GLY A 166 -18.35 -20.85 5.70
CA GLY A 166 -19.74 -20.48 5.97
C GLY A 166 -20.46 -19.72 4.85
N GLU A 167 -21.59 -19.10 5.22
CA GLU A 167 -22.47 -18.41 4.27
C GLU A 167 -22.94 -17.02 4.75
N MET A 168 -23.00 -16.14 3.75
CA MET A 168 -23.28 -14.72 3.66
C MET A 168 -24.61 -14.25 3.09
N HIS A 169 -25.44 -13.45 3.78
CA HIS A 169 -26.30 -12.49 3.05
C HIS A 169 -25.78 -11.08 3.25
N PHE A 170 -25.34 -10.46 2.17
CA PHE A 170 -24.73 -9.14 2.20
C PHE A 170 -25.56 -8.14 1.40
N ASN A 171 -25.79 -6.99 2.00
CA ASN A 171 -26.48 -5.86 1.39
C ASN A 171 -25.49 -4.74 1.13
N VAL A 172 -25.49 -4.18 -0.09
CA VAL A 172 -24.76 -2.96 -0.42
C VAL A 172 -25.43 -2.25 -1.58
N ALA A 173 -25.57 -0.93 -1.50
CA ALA A 173 -26.15 -0.10 -2.56
C ALA A 173 -27.53 -0.61 -3.05
N GLN A 174 -28.40 -1.02 -2.12
CA GLN A 174 -29.74 -1.60 -2.39
C GLN A 174 -29.72 -2.91 -3.20
N LYS A 175 -28.57 -3.59 -3.29
CA LYS A 175 -28.44 -4.92 -3.88
C LYS A 175 -28.14 -5.94 -2.80
N GLU A 176 -28.72 -7.12 -2.99
CA GLU A 176 -28.51 -8.28 -2.14
C GLU A 176 -27.59 -9.28 -2.82
N PHE A 177 -26.66 -9.83 -2.05
CA PHE A 177 -25.70 -10.83 -2.46
C PHE A 177 -25.74 -12.01 -1.49
N TYR A 178 -25.81 -13.20 -2.06
CA TYR A 178 -25.77 -14.47 -1.33
C TYR A 178 -24.39 -15.05 -1.63
N LEU A 179 -23.55 -15.12 -0.61
CA LEU A 179 -22.14 -15.49 -0.77
C LEU A 179 -21.86 -16.74 0.04
N THR A 180 -21.16 -17.68 -0.57
CA THR A 180 -20.76 -18.96 0.00
C THR A 180 -19.24 -19.12 -0.07
N GLU A 181 -18.70 -20.18 0.51
CA GLU A 181 -17.25 -20.46 0.51
C GLU A 181 -16.65 -20.35 -0.90
N GLY A 182 -15.58 -19.56 -1.02
CA GLY A 182 -14.92 -19.28 -2.30
C GLY A 182 -15.42 -18.05 -3.04
N ASP A 183 -16.58 -17.50 -2.67
CA ASP A 183 -17.09 -16.27 -3.26
C ASP A 183 -16.33 -15.04 -2.76
N SER A 184 -16.29 -14.01 -3.61
CA SER A 184 -15.73 -12.70 -3.27
C SER A 184 -16.67 -11.57 -3.65
N LEU A 185 -16.60 -10.48 -2.89
CA LEU A 185 -17.33 -9.26 -3.16
C LEU A 185 -16.41 -8.04 -3.03
N PHE A 186 -16.29 -7.28 -4.11
CA PHE A 186 -15.57 -6.02 -4.15
C PHE A 186 -16.56 -4.86 -4.27
N PHE A 187 -16.50 -3.91 -3.34
CA PHE A 187 -17.48 -2.83 -3.27
C PHE A 187 -16.91 -1.54 -2.68
N ASN A 188 -17.62 -0.44 -2.93
CA ASN A 188 -17.36 0.85 -2.30
C ASN A 188 -18.01 0.87 -0.90
N GLY A 189 -17.20 0.77 0.14
CA GLY A 189 -17.63 0.82 1.54
C GLY A 189 -18.25 2.16 1.96
N ASN A 190 -18.02 3.24 1.20
CA ASN A 190 -18.67 4.53 1.47
C ASN A 190 -20.19 4.50 1.19
N VAL A 191 -20.71 3.42 0.61
CA VAL A 191 -22.15 3.19 0.45
C VAL A 191 -22.65 2.34 1.62
N PRO A 192 -23.85 2.61 2.17
CA PRO A 192 -24.42 1.78 3.23
C PRO A 192 -24.42 0.30 2.86
N HIS A 193 -23.91 -0.51 3.78
CA HIS A 193 -23.83 -1.96 3.65
C HIS A 193 -24.03 -2.64 5.00
N TRP A 194 -24.55 -3.86 4.99
CA TRP A 194 -24.76 -4.66 6.21
C TRP A 194 -24.90 -6.15 5.87
N ILE A 195 -24.74 -7.00 6.87
CA ILE A 195 -25.07 -8.42 6.77
C ILE A 195 -26.53 -8.56 7.24
N SER A 196 -27.41 -9.10 6.40
CA SER A 196 -28.86 -9.13 6.68
C SER A 196 -29.35 -10.45 7.27
N ARG A 197 -28.48 -11.45 7.43
CA ARG A 197 -28.90 -12.76 7.95
C ARG A 197 -27.89 -13.31 8.94
N LYS A 198 -28.40 -13.70 10.12
CA LYS A 198 -27.70 -14.60 11.04
C LYS A 198 -27.51 -15.96 10.38
N SER A 199 -26.29 -16.29 9.99
CA SER A 199 -25.92 -17.69 9.90
C SER A 199 -25.72 -18.23 11.32
N LYS A 200 -26.25 -19.44 11.60
CA LYS A 200 -25.95 -20.19 12.84
C LYS A 200 -24.62 -20.95 12.74
N SER A 201 -24.05 -21.04 11.54
CA SER A 201 -22.72 -21.62 11.33
C SER A 201 -21.66 -20.54 11.50
N LYS A 202 -20.45 -20.97 11.86
CA LYS A 202 -19.29 -20.09 11.91
C LYS A 202 -19.07 -19.46 10.54
N LEU A 203 -18.91 -18.14 10.50
CA LEU A 203 -18.56 -17.40 9.30
C LEU A 203 -17.12 -16.92 9.43
N LYS A 204 -16.29 -17.21 8.42
CA LYS A 204 -14.91 -16.76 8.33
C LYS A 204 -14.68 -16.00 7.04
N LEU A 205 -14.20 -14.77 7.16
CA LEU A 205 -13.97 -13.88 6.03
C LEU A 205 -12.51 -13.44 6.00
N PHE A 206 -11.92 -13.40 4.81
CA PHE A 206 -10.79 -12.53 4.53
C PHE A 206 -11.32 -11.18 4.07
N VAL A 207 -10.82 -10.10 4.67
CA VAL A 207 -11.18 -8.74 4.30
C VAL A 207 -9.92 -7.95 4.00
N ALA A 208 -9.93 -7.23 2.88
CA ALA A 208 -8.93 -6.24 2.51
C ALA A 208 -9.61 -4.89 2.28
N THR A 209 -9.01 -3.80 2.78
CA THR A 209 -9.62 -2.46 2.72
C THR A 209 -8.60 -1.36 2.46
N THR A 210 -9.02 -0.34 1.73
CA THR A 210 -8.25 0.89 1.49
C THR A 210 -9.15 2.12 1.69
N PRO A 211 -8.88 3.02 2.65
CA PRO A 211 -7.78 2.93 3.62
C PRO A 211 -7.98 1.80 4.64
N PRO A 212 -6.96 1.48 5.45
CA PRO A 212 -7.14 0.59 6.59
C PRO A 212 -8.18 1.10 7.58
N GLU A 213 -8.89 0.18 8.21
CA GLU A 213 -9.76 0.51 9.33
C GLU A 213 -8.93 0.79 10.59
N ILE A 214 -9.38 1.80 11.34
CA ILE A 214 -8.79 2.21 12.61
C ILE A 214 -9.72 1.70 13.70
N PHE A 215 -9.29 0.65 14.41
CA PHE A 215 -9.95 0.07 15.56
C PHE A 215 -9.06 0.18 16.80
#